data_AF-A0A3N1CNJ7-F1
#
_entry.id   AF-A0A3N1CNJ7-F1
#
_cell.length_a   1.000
_cell.length_b   1.000
_cell.length_c   1.000
_cell.angle_alpha   90.00
_cell.angle_beta   90.00
_cell.angle_gamma   90.00
#
_symmetry.space_group_name_H-M   'P 1'
#
loop_
_entity.id
_entity.type
_entity.pdbx_description
1 polymer ?
#
loop_
_entity_poly.entity_id
_entity_poly.type
_entity_poly.pdbx_seq_one_letter_code
_entity_poly.pdbx_strand_id
1 'polypeptide(L)'
;MRPVLACLLLATACSNAAAGIFQPSGTGEPVVPSPDQRAAVVAAYLDFHRAFQTALGGNDATGLPAVTAEPLTSRLTEVVRSQERRSVVRRTHTAVNPRIAWIKGGTAHIVDCVSSPGFTTFDAGSGKRRGPAARPEQAVLNTRLVLDGTWKVASIRAGGPC
;
A
#
# COMPACT_ATOMS: atom_id res chain seq x y z
N MET A 1 -16.94 49.85 41.28
CA MET A 1 -16.26 51.17 41.15
C MET A 1 -15.35 51.11 39.94
N ARG A 2 -15.61 51.94 38.93
CA ARG A 2 -14.70 52.22 37.79
C ARG A 2 -13.98 53.55 38.07
N PRO A 3 -12.74 53.69 37.59
CA PRO A 3 -12.39 54.78 36.65
C PRO A 3 -11.69 54.15 35.42
N VAL A 4 -11.97 54.43 34.14
CA VAL A 4 -12.15 55.67 33.33
C VAL A 4 -10.85 56.48 33.14
N LEU A 5 -10.37 56.47 31.88
CA LEU A 5 -9.64 57.50 31.07
C LEU A 5 -8.54 56.77 30.24
N ALA A 6 -8.64 56.55 28.93
CA ALA A 6 -8.84 57.42 27.76
C ALA A 6 -7.53 57.96 27.16
N CYS A 7 -7.62 58.11 25.83
CA CYS A 7 -6.83 58.96 24.92
C CYS A 7 -5.65 58.32 24.17
N LEU A 8 -5.81 58.11 22.84
CA LEU A 8 -5.42 59.01 21.72
C LEU A 8 -3.95 58.70 21.34
N LEU A 9 -3.48 58.59 20.10
CA LEU A 9 -3.96 58.93 18.77
C LEU A 9 -2.85 58.54 17.76
N LEU A 10 -3.18 58.58 16.46
CA LEU A 10 -2.31 58.88 15.30
C LEU A 10 -1.44 57.77 14.66
N ALA A 11 -2.03 57.19 13.60
CA ALA A 11 -1.59 57.27 12.21
C ALA A 11 -0.10 57.47 11.87
N THR A 12 0.45 56.61 11.01
CA THR A 12 1.00 57.01 9.69
C THR A 12 1.34 55.80 8.82
N ALA A 13 1.13 55.98 7.53
CA ALA A 13 1.28 55.00 6.45
C ALA A 13 2.72 54.89 5.94
N CYS A 14 3.08 53.75 5.32
CA CYS A 14 3.57 53.66 3.93
C CYS A 14 4.15 52.26 3.63
N SER A 15 3.54 51.63 2.63
CA SER A 15 4.15 50.93 1.50
C SER A 15 5.36 50.02 1.74
N ASN A 16 5.14 48.72 1.54
CA ASN A 16 5.96 47.92 0.61
C ASN A 16 5.07 46.86 -0.02
N ALA A 17 4.36 47.25 -1.09
CA ALA A 17 3.82 46.31 -2.06
C ALA A 17 5.00 45.67 -2.79
N ALA A 18 5.58 44.63 -2.19
CA ALA A 18 6.44 43.71 -2.92
C ALA A 18 5.53 42.96 -3.91
N ALA A 19 5.52 43.42 -5.17
CA ALA A 19 5.00 42.67 -6.29
C ALA A 19 5.83 41.39 -6.43
N GLY A 20 5.50 40.39 -5.63
CA GLY A 20 5.99 39.03 -5.82
C GLY A 20 5.38 38.51 -7.12
N ILE A 21 6.19 38.49 -8.18
CA ILE A 21 5.88 37.79 -9.42
C ILE A 21 5.94 36.29 -9.08
N PHE A 22 4.89 35.79 -8.44
CA PHE A 22 4.61 34.37 -8.34
C PHE A 22 4.18 33.94 -9.74
N GLN A 23 5.17 33.65 -10.59
CA GLN A 23 4.97 32.91 -11.82
C GLN A 23 5.17 31.44 -11.50
N PRO A 24 4.11 30.64 -11.23
CA PRO A 24 4.23 29.19 -11.27
C PRO A 24 4.54 28.81 -12.72
N SER A 25 5.83 28.79 -13.06
CA SER A 25 6.33 28.22 -14.31
C SER A 25 6.17 26.72 -14.20
N GLY A 26 4.99 26.22 -14.55
CA GLY A 26 4.61 24.84 -14.29
C GLY A 26 3.28 24.47 -14.91
N THR A 27 3.04 24.84 -16.16
CA THR A 27 2.10 24.10 -17.01
C THR A 27 2.73 22.77 -17.42
N GLY A 28 3.05 21.93 -16.42
CA GLY A 28 3.22 20.51 -16.68
C GLY A 28 1.81 19.97 -16.91
N GLU A 29 1.49 19.67 -18.17
CA GLU A 29 0.23 19.02 -18.51
C GLU A 29 0.03 17.79 -17.61
N PRO A 30 -1.17 17.59 -17.02
CA PRO A 30 -1.42 16.41 -16.21
C PRO A 30 -1.15 15.16 -17.05
N VAL A 31 -0.03 14.48 -16.81
CA VAL A 31 0.29 13.22 -17.49
C VAL A 31 -0.66 12.17 -16.93
N VAL A 32 -1.76 11.95 -17.66
CA VAL A 32 -2.70 10.87 -17.37
C VAL A 32 -2.00 9.55 -17.71
N PRO A 33 -1.94 8.57 -16.80
CA PRO A 33 -1.31 7.29 -17.07
C PRO A 33 -1.98 6.60 -18.26
N SER A 34 -1.18 6.03 -19.16
CA SER A 34 -1.73 5.30 -20.30
C SER A 34 -2.53 4.07 -19.84
N PRO A 35 -3.51 3.60 -20.63
CA PRO A 35 -4.23 2.36 -20.34
C PRO A 35 -3.28 1.17 -20.06
N ASP A 36 -2.19 1.06 -20.82
CA ASP A 36 -1.19 -0.01 -20.66
C ASP A 36 -0.46 0.08 -19.32
N GLN A 37 -0.11 1.29 -18.89
CA GLN A 37 0.50 1.49 -17.57
C GLN A 37 -0.45 1.08 -16.45
N ARG A 38 -1.74 1.43 -16.57
CA ARG A 38 -2.76 1.03 -15.59
C ARG A 38 -2.92 -0.48 -15.55
N ALA A 39 -2.99 -1.14 -16.71
CA ALA A 39 -3.08 -2.59 -16.81
C ALA A 39 -1.86 -3.28 -16.18
N ALA A 40 -0.65 -2.78 -16.45
CA ALA A 40 0.59 -3.32 -15.89
C ALA A 40 0.65 -3.20 -14.36
N VAL A 41 0.20 -2.07 -13.79
CA VAL A 41 0.12 -1.88 -12.33
C VAL A 41 -0.86 -2.85 -11.69
N VAL A 42 -2.04 -3.03 -12.27
CA VAL A 42 -3.04 -3.99 -11.77
C VAL A 42 -2.52 -5.41 -11.88
N ALA A 43 -1.93 -5.81 -13.01
CA ALA A 43 -1.36 -7.13 -13.20
C ALA A 43 -0.31 -7.47 -12.13
N ALA A 44 0.65 -6.57 -11.90
CA ALA A 44 1.68 -6.75 -10.88
C ALA A 44 1.10 -6.91 -9.46
N TYR A 45 0.03 -6.18 -9.14
CA TYR A 45 -0.67 -6.33 -7.86
C TYR A 45 -1.36 -7.69 -7.70
N LEU A 46 -2.00 -8.17 -8.77
CA LEU A 46 -2.64 -9.49 -8.77
C LEU A 46 -1.59 -10.62 -8.67
N ASP A 47 -0.47 -10.47 -9.38
CA ASP A 47 0.64 -11.42 -9.32
C ASP A 47 1.28 -11.46 -7.94
N PHE A 48 1.42 -10.31 -7.26
CA PHE A 48 1.83 -10.26 -5.86
C PHE A 48 0.95 -11.13 -4.95
N HIS A 49 -0.38 -10.99 -5.05
CA HIS A 49 -1.30 -11.77 -4.21
C HIS A 49 -1.21 -13.26 -4.51
N ARG A 50 -1.09 -13.64 -5.78
CA ARG A 50 -0.91 -15.05 -6.19
C ARG A 50 0.41 -15.63 -5.67
N ALA A 51 1.51 -14.91 -5.84
CA ALA A 51 2.83 -15.33 -5.39
C ALA A 51 2.88 -15.45 -3.86
N PHE A 52 2.30 -14.49 -3.13
CA PHE A 52 2.28 -14.54 -1.68
C PHE A 52 1.43 -15.70 -1.14
N GLN A 53 0.25 -15.95 -1.72
CA GLN A 53 -0.57 -17.11 -1.36
C GLN A 53 0.14 -18.43 -1.64
N THR A 54 0.85 -18.52 -2.78
CA THR A 54 1.66 -19.69 -3.15
C THR A 54 2.79 -19.90 -2.14
N ALA A 55 3.51 -18.83 -1.80
CA ALA A 55 4.62 -18.89 -0.86
C ALA A 55 4.19 -19.38 0.54
N LEU A 56 3.07 -18.88 1.06
CA LEU A 56 2.53 -19.34 2.35
C LEU A 56 1.99 -20.77 2.29
N GLY A 57 1.45 -21.19 1.14
CA GLY A 57 0.86 -22.51 0.95
C GLY A 57 1.88 -23.62 0.74
N GLY A 58 3.10 -23.27 0.30
CA GLY A 58 4.19 -24.21 0.01
C GLY A 58 5.46 -24.02 0.86
N ASN A 59 5.50 -23.02 1.75
CA ASN A 59 6.71 -22.59 2.46
C ASN A 59 7.89 -22.24 1.53
N ASP A 60 7.60 -21.66 0.37
CA ASP A 60 8.60 -21.31 -0.64
C ASP A 60 8.57 -19.81 -0.94
N ALA A 61 9.59 -19.08 -0.49
CA ALA A 61 9.70 -17.64 -0.70
C ALA A 61 10.43 -17.25 -1.99
N THR A 62 10.92 -18.20 -2.79
CA THR A 62 11.81 -17.92 -3.93
C THR A 62 11.19 -17.03 -5.00
N GLY A 63 9.87 -17.08 -5.17
CA GLY A 63 9.15 -16.23 -6.13
C GLY A 63 8.87 -14.79 -5.65
N LEU A 64 9.03 -14.48 -4.36
CA LEU A 64 8.68 -13.17 -3.82
C LEU A 64 9.49 -12.00 -4.40
N PRO A 65 10.83 -12.09 -4.57
CA PRO A 65 11.64 -10.98 -5.10
C PRO A 65 11.23 -10.50 -6.51
N ALA A 66 10.53 -11.34 -7.29
CA ALA A 66 10.04 -10.96 -8.62
C ALA A 66 8.85 -9.97 -8.54
N VAL A 67 8.09 -10.00 -7.45
CA VAL A 67 6.84 -9.25 -7.28
C VAL A 67 6.88 -8.23 -6.14
N THR A 68 7.91 -8.27 -5.28
CA THR A 68 8.10 -7.32 -4.19
C THR A 68 9.45 -6.61 -4.27
N ALA A 69 9.47 -5.35 -3.82
CA ALA A 69 10.68 -4.59 -3.59
C ALA A 69 11.09 -4.65 -2.11
N GLU A 70 12.35 -4.37 -1.81
CA GLU A 70 12.79 -4.23 -0.41
C GLU A 70 12.22 -2.96 0.24
N PRO A 71 11.97 -2.96 1.57
CA PRO A 71 12.22 -4.03 2.55
C PRO A 71 11.10 -5.10 2.65
N LEU A 72 10.08 -5.03 1.79
CA LEU A 72 8.93 -5.93 1.88
C LEU A 72 9.30 -7.37 1.56
N THR A 73 10.17 -7.59 0.57
CA THR A 73 10.68 -8.92 0.20
C THR A 73 11.27 -9.65 1.39
N SER A 74 12.19 -9.00 2.12
CA SER A 74 12.80 -9.58 3.32
C SER A 74 11.77 -9.88 4.40
N ARG A 75 10.81 -8.97 4.65
CA ARG A 75 9.76 -9.18 5.66
C ARG A 75 8.88 -10.37 5.34
N LEU A 76 8.42 -10.51 4.10
CA LEU A 76 7.55 -11.62 3.70
C LEU A 76 8.30 -12.95 3.66
N THR A 77 9.57 -12.94 3.25
CA THR A 77 10.45 -14.11 3.33
C THR A 77 10.55 -14.62 4.77
N GLU A 78 10.69 -13.73 5.75
CA GLU A 78 10.75 -14.13 7.15
C GLU A 78 9.41 -14.71 7.66
N VAL A 79 8.27 -14.20 7.18
CA VAL A 79 6.96 -14.81 7.47
C VAL A 79 6.91 -16.25 6.98
N VAL A 80 7.36 -16.51 5.74
CA VAL A 80 7.39 -17.85 5.15
C VAL A 80 8.35 -18.77 5.92
N ARG A 81 9.58 -18.32 6.22
CA ARG A 81 10.55 -19.08 7.01
C ARG A 81 10.05 -19.39 8.42
N SER A 82 9.33 -18.47 9.04
CA SER A 82 8.72 -18.69 10.37
C SER A 82 7.69 -19.81 10.35
N GLN A 83 6.91 -19.94 9.26
CA GLN A 83 6.00 -21.08 9.08
C GLN A 83 6.76 -22.40 8.90
N GLU A 84 7.80 -22.38 8.06
CA GLU A 84 8.64 -23.53 7.78
C GLU A 84 9.29 -24.09 9.06
N ARG A 85 9.89 -23.22 9.89
CA ARG A 85 10.47 -23.61 11.19
C ARG A 85 9.44 -24.22 12.16
N ARG A 86 8.15 -23.93 11.96
CA ARG A 86 7.03 -24.48 12.74
C ARG A 86 6.39 -25.70 12.08
N SER A 87 6.91 -26.15 10.94
CA SER A 87 6.37 -27.24 10.11
C SER A 87 4.88 -27.05 9.78
N VAL A 88 4.49 -25.81 9.48
CA VAL A 88 3.12 -25.48 9.07
C VAL A 88 3.11 -24.77 7.73
N VAL A 89 1.99 -24.86 7.01
CA VAL A 89 1.67 -24.00 5.87
C VAL A 89 0.35 -23.30 6.14
N ARG A 90 0.16 -22.11 5.55
CA ARG A 90 -1.10 -21.36 5.63
C ARG A 90 -1.67 -21.21 4.24
N ARG A 91 -2.93 -21.61 4.07
CA ARG A 91 -3.64 -21.50 2.79
C ARG A 91 -4.84 -20.59 2.95
N THR A 92 -5.08 -19.78 1.94
CA THR A 92 -6.26 -18.95 1.80
C THR A 92 -6.48 -18.66 0.31
N HIS A 93 -7.64 -18.10 0.00
CA HIS A 93 -7.91 -17.48 -1.28
C HIS A 93 -8.44 -16.08 -1.03
N THR A 94 -7.71 -15.10 -1.55
CA THR A 94 -8.03 -13.70 -1.36
C THR A 94 -8.79 -13.18 -2.58
N ALA A 95 -9.99 -12.64 -2.36
CA ALA A 95 -10.71 -11.85 -3.35
C ALA A 95 -10.22 -10.39 -3.29
N VAL A 96 -9.79 -9.88 -4.44
CA VAL A 96 -9.18 -8.56 -4.61
C VAL A 96 -9.99 -7.75 -5.61
N ASN A 97 -10.14 -6.45 -5.36
CA ASN A 97 -10.83 -5.48 -6.22
C ASN A 97 -9.99 -4.19 -6.32
N PRO A 98 -8.80 -4.27 -6.94
CA PRO A 98 -7.84 -3.18 -6.90
C PRO A 98 -8.35 -1.93 -7.60
N ARG A 99 -8.29 -0.80 -6.91
CA ARG A 99 -8.52 0.53 -7.49
C ARG A 99 -7.23 1.34 -7.47
N ILE A 100 -6.75 1.72 -8.65
CA ILE A 100 -5.62 2.63 -8.76
C ILE A 100 -6.06 4.01 -8.28
N ALA A 101 -5.46 4.50 -7.20
CA ALA A 101 -5.65 5.85 -6.71
C ALA A 101 -4.85 6.87 -7.53
N TRP A 102 -3.59 6.53 -7.85
CA TRP A 102 -2.73 7.35 -8.71
C TRP A 102 -1.53 6.55 -9.24
N ILE A 103 -0.93 7.04 -10.33
CA ILE A 103 0.37 6.62 -10.86
C ILE A 103 1.16 7.87 -11.17
N LYS A 104 2.40 7.96 -10.68
CA LYS A 104 3.29 9.12 -10.88
C LYS A 104 4.75 8.71 -10.74
N GLY A 105 5.58 9.10 -11.71
CA GLY A 105 7.05 8.97 -11.62
C GLY A 105 7.54 7.57 -11.25
N GLY A 106 7.03 6.53 -11.92
CA GLY A 106 7.39 5.14 -11.63
C GLY A 106 6.90 4.62 -10.28
N THR A 107 5.96 5.31 -9.63
CA THR A 107 5.27 4.84 -8.43
C THR A 107 3.78 4.77 -8.70
N ALA A 108 3.10 3.77 -8.14
CA ALA A 108 1.66 3.66 -8.17
C ALA A 108 1.10 3.40 -6.77
N HIS A 109 -0.15 3.79 -6.57
CA HIS A 109 -0.89 3.48 -5.36
C HIS A 109 -2.20 2.80 -5.68
N ILE A 110 -2.44 1.67 -5.01
CA ILE A 110 -3.66 0.89 -5.09
C ILE A 110 -4.34 0.93 -3.74
N VAL A 111 -5.65 1.21 -3.76
CA VAL A 111 -6.56 0.96 -2.64
C VAL A 111 -7.42 -0.22 -3.02
N ASP A 112 -7.43 -1.24 -2.18
CA ASP A 112 -8.21 -2.45 -2.41
C ASP A 112 -9.03 -2.80 -1.17
N CYS A 113 -10.28 -3.18 -1.36
CA CYS A 113 -11.06 -3.82 -0.33
C CYS A 113 -10.91 -5.33 -0.47
N VAL A 114 -9.98 -5.88 0.29
CA VAL A 114 -9.65 -7.30 0.22
C VAL A 114 -10.59 -8.11 1.11
N SER A 115 -11.11 -9.22 0.57
CA SER A 115 -11.90 -10.20 1.31
C SER A 115 -11.25 -11.57 1.27
N SER A 116 -11.28 -12.29 2.38
CA SER A 116 -10.71 -13.62 2.52
C SER A 116 -11.59 -14.47 3.44
N PRO A 117 -11.69 -15.80 3.26
CA PRO A 117 -12.28 -16.69 4.27
C PRO A 117 -11.39 -16.85 5.52
N GLY A 118 -10.26 -16.13 5.57
CA GLY A 118 -9.22 -16.25 6.58
C GLY A 118 -8.16 -17.28 6.16
N PHE A 119 -7.04 -17.29 6.89
CA PHE A 119 -5.99 -18.27 6.67
C PHE A 119 -6.23 -19.53 7.47
N THR A 120 -6.32 -20.67 6.79
CA THR A 120 -6.33 -21.98 7.44
C THR A 120 -4.90 -22.49 7.56
N THR A 121 -4.52 -22.94 8.76
CA THR A 121 -3.19 -23.50 9.03
C THR A 121 -3.24 -25.02 8.90
N PHE A 122 -2.23 -25.60 8.25
CA PHE A 122 -2.07 -27.03 8.09
C PHE A 122 -0.69 -27.45 8.57
N ASP A 123 -0.59 -28.67 9.07
CA ASP A 123 0.68 -29.37 9.21
C ASP A 123 1.31 -29.59 7.83
N ALA A 124 2.59 -29.23 7.67
CA ALA A 124 3.24 -29.25 6.36
C ALA A 124 3.47 -30.68 5.83
N GLY A 125 3.71 -31.66 6.71
CA GLY A 125 3.99 -33.04 6.30
C GLY A 125 2.73 -33.87 6.07
N SER A 126 1.77 -33.80 7.00
CA SER A 126 0.56 -34.62 6.97
C SER A 126 -0.64 -33.95 6.28
N GLY A 127 -0.58 -32.63 6.05
CA GLY A 127 -1.71 -31.86 5.51
C GLY A 127 -2.90 -31.75 6.47
N LYS A 128 -2.79 -32.21 7.72
CA LYS A 128 -3.87 -32.10 8.71
C LYS A 128 -4.06 -30.65 9.14
N ARG A 129 -5.31 -30.19 9.17
CA ARG A 129 -5.66 -28.85 9.66
C ARG A 129 -5.23 -28.71 11.13
N ARG A 130 -4.62 -27.57 11.46
CA ARG A 130 -4.25 -27.17 12.82
C ARG A 130 -5.02 -25.93 13.25
N GLY A 131 -5.44 -25.90 14.51
CA GLY A 131 -6.11 -24.76 15.11
C GLY A 131 -7.60 -24.63 14.75
N PRO A 132 -8.22 -23.52 15.13
CA PRO A 132 -9.65 -23.28 14.89
C PRO A 132 -9.94 -23.10 13.40
N ALA A 133 -11.23 -23.16 13.05
CA ALA A 133 -11.69 -22.77 11.73
C ALA A 133 -11.30 -21.31 11.44
N ALA A 134 -10.87 -21.05 10.20
CA ALA A 134 -10.61 -19.69 9.74
C ALA A 134 -11.91 -18.87 9.80
N ARG A 135 -11.76 -17.57 10.05
CA ARG A 135 -12.87 -16.62 10.06
C ARG A 135 -12.75 -15.72 8.84
N PRO A 136 -13.88 -15.41 8.17
CA PRO A 136 -13.88 -14.41 7.12
C PRO A 136 -13.32 -13.08 7.62
N GLU A 137 -12.49 -12.46 6.81
CA GLU A 137 -11.84 -11.19 7.07
C GLU A 137 -12.02 -10.28 5.86
N GLN A 138 -12.26 -9.00 6.13
CA GLN A 138 -12.33 -7.96 5.12
C GLN A 138 -11.56 -6.75 5.61
N ALA A 139 -10.66 -6.22 4.78
CA ALA A 139 -9.80 -5.10 5.15
C ALA A 139 -9.45 -4.25 3.94
N VAL A 140 -9.40 -2.94 4.15
CA VAL A 140 -8.83 -2.02 3.17
C VAL A 140 -7.31 -2.20 3.16
N LEU A 141 -6.72 -2.42 1.99
CA LEU A 141 -5.28 -2.41 1.78
C LEU A 141 -4.86 -1.19 0.99
N ASN A 142 -3.96 -0.41 1.57
CA ASN A 142 -3.26 0.69 0.91
C ASN A 142 -1.89 0.18 0.47
N THR A 143 -1.70 0.04 -0.84
CA THR A 143 -0.53 -0.61 -1.43
C THR A 143 0.25 0.35 -2.30
N ARG A 144 1.55 0.47 -2.06
CA ARG A 144 2.46 1.22 -2.93
C ARG A 144 3.23 0.25 -3.81
N LEU A 145 3.24 0.53 -5.11
CA LEU A 145 4.07 -0.16 -6.09
C LEU A 145 5.15 0.78 -6.63
N VAL A 146 6.28 0.22 -7.01
CA VAL A 146 7.41 0.93 -7.64
C VAL A 146 7.81 0.20 -8.91
N LEU A 147 8.25 0.95 -9.91
CA LEU A 147 8.78 0.43 -11.17
C LEU A 147 10.30 0.26 -11.05
N ASP A 148 10.75 -0.98 -11.10
CA ASP A 148 12.16 -1.40 -11.03
C ASP A 148 12.39 -2.49 -12.10
N GLY A 149 12.47 -2.05 -13.36
CA GLY A 149 12.33 -2.90 -14.55
C GLY A 149 10.90 -3.38 -14.78
N THR A 150 10.27 -3.92 -13.73
CA THR A 150 8.85 -4.28 -13.66
C THR A 150 8.20 -3.65 -12.42
N TRP A 151 6.85 -3.57 -12.41
CA TRP A 151 6.12 -3.11 -11.24
C TRP A 151 6.21 -4.12 -10.11
N LYS A 152 6.59 -3.67 -8.92
CA LYS A 152 6.70 -4.49 -7.70
C LYS A 152 6.01 -3.82 -6.53
N VAL A 153 5.45 -4.60 -5.62
CA VAL A 153 4.88 -4.08 -4.38
C VAL A 153 6.01 -3.70 -3.41
N ALA A 154 6.08 -2.44 -3.03
CA ALA A 154 7.09 -1.93 -2.11
C ALA A 154 6.59 -1.85 -0.66
N SER A 155 5.29 -1.63 -0.46
CA SER A 155 4.70 -1.62 0.88
C SER A 155 3.20 -1.84 0.83
N ILE A 156 2.69 -2.42 1.92
CA ILE A 156 1.27 -2.68 2.14
C ILE A 156 0.94 -2.19 3.54
N ARG A 157 -0.17 -1.46 3.68
CA ARG A 157 -0.72 -1.06 4.96
C ARG A 157 -2.18 -1.48 5.01
N ALA A 158 -2.52 -2.30 5.99
CA ALA A 158 -3.92 -2.53 6.34
C ALA A 158 -4.50 -1.23 6.91
N GLY A 159 -5.67 -0.86 6.41
CA GLY A 159 -6.52 0.17 6.98
C GLY A 159 -7.56 -0.45 7.91
N GLY A 160 -8.71 0.21 7.99
CA GLY A 160 -9.88 -0.30 8.70
C GLY A 160 -10.64 -1.37 7.92
N PRO A 161 -11.81 -1.77 8.45
CA PRO A 161 -12.76 -2.56 7.68
C PRO A 161 -13.15 -1.81 6.40
N CYS A 162 -13.55 -2.57 5.38
CA CYS A 162 -14.41 -2.03 4.34
C CYS A 162 -15.83 -1.92 4.89
#